data_AF-A0A286TA07-F1
#
_entry.id   AF-A0A286TA07-F1
#
_cell.length_a   1.000
_cell.length_b   1.000
_cell.length_c   1.000
_cell.angle_alpha   90.00
_cell.angle_beta   90.00
_cell.angle_gamma   90.00
#
_symmetry.space_group_name_H-M   'P 1'
#
loop_
_entity.id
_entity.type
_entity.pdbx_description
1 polymer ?
#
loop_
_entity_poly.entity_id
_entity_poly.type
_entity_poly.pdbx_seq_one_letter_code
_entity_poly.pdbx_strand_id
1 'polypeptide(L)'
;MENMNAEIASMDELLQTIPTVRYGDWRRDAVRGGALHLSAVLPAVSAAIGHPVATRIHHDPEALRVALGVPKADSVIVALVDGLGYWNLRMRVGHSPYLRALLRDESNDRPIATCAPSTTVAAMAAFGTGTCPGLTGMAGYTQRNTQTGELSQLIQFDNAIAPLDLQREPTVFETLRAAGVRVTSCGLPKFADSPLTKAALRGADYKGDMRPLGRVRAACEASKTPGLTYLYIRDADKVGHAYGWESEQWTAVFERVDEQLAQLHRLAPRGTLIVIVADHGMVGSDPDQRVDVAENPELARGGPGRRGAQVSDAVCRAGLRPE
;
A
#
# COMPACT_ATOMS: atom_id res chain seq x y z
N MET A 1 -8.45 -21.32 25.43
CA MET A 1 -7.36 -21.24 24.45
C MET A 1 -7.79 -22.06 23.25
N GLU A 2 -8.67 -21.51 22.43
CA GLU A 2 -8.91 -22.00 21.07
C GLU A 2 -7.95 -21.22 20.18
N ASN A 3 -6.96 -21.91 19.61
CA ASN A 3 -6.17 -21.36 18.53
C ASN A 3 -7.13 -21.10 17.36
N MET A 4 -7.58 -19.85 17.21
CA MET A 4 -8.00 -19.34 15.92
C MET A 4 -6.74 -19.24 15.05
N ASN A 5 -6.25 -20.39 14.57
CA ASN A 5 -5.50 -20.42 13.32
C ASN A 5 -6.47 -19.79 12.32
N ALA A 6 -6.25 -18.54 11.90
CA ALA A 6 -6.98 -18.05 10.75
C ALA A 6 -6.66 -19.04 9.62
N GLU A 7 -7.65 -19.84 9.22
CA GLU A 7 -7.48 -20.83 8.17
C GLU A 7 -6.88 -20.10 6.96
N ILE A 8 -5.77 -20.63 6.44
CA ILE A 8 -5.23 -20.12 5.19
C ILE A 8 -6.34 -20.36 4.17
N ALA A 9 -6.96 -19.27 3.70
CA ALA A 9 -7.99 -19.36 2.69
C ALA A 9 -7.44 -20.17 1.51
N SER A 10 -8.26 -21.10 1.00
CA SER A 10 -7.87 -21.89 -0.16
C SER A 10 -7.64 -20.96 -1.37
N MET A 11 -6.83 -21.40 -2.33
CA MET A 11 -6.61 -20.59 -3.54
C MET A 11 -7.93 -20.35 -4.29
N ASP A 12 -8.82 -21.34 -4.29
CA ASP A 12 -10.16 -21.22 -4.88
C ASP A 12 -10.99 -20.11 -4.21
N GLU A 13 -10.89 -19.94 -2.89
CA GLU A 13 -11.54 -18.84 -2.16
C GLU A 13 -10.91 -17.47 -2.47
N LEU A 14 -9.58 -17.40 -2.57
CA LEU A 14 -8.85 -16.16 -2.87
C LEU A 14 -9.09 -15.65 -4.30
N LEU A 15 -9.45 -16.55 -5.22
CA LEU A 15 -9.73 -16.22 -6.61
C LEU A 15 -11.21 -15.92 -6.89
N GLN A 16 -12.10 -16.03 -5.89
CA GLN A 16 -13.51 -15.66 -6.07
C GLN A 16 -13.69 -14.16 -6.24
N THR A 17 -14.67 -13.77 -7.08
CA THR A 17 -15.08 -12.37 -7.19
C THR A 17 -15.71 -11.91 -5.88
N ILE A 18 -15.07 -10.96 -5.20
CA ILE A 18 -15.66 -10.29 -4.05
C ILE A 18 -16.42 -9.02 -4.48
N PRO A 19 -17.48 -8.62 -3.76
CA PRO A 19 -18.10 -7.32 -3.95
C PRO A 19 -17.06 -6.20 -3.77
N THR A 20 -17.12 -5.16 -4.61
CA THR A 20 -16.24 -4.00 -4.46
C THR A 20 -16.35 -3.42 -3.05
N VAL A 21 -15.21 -3.38 -2.35
CA VAL A 21 -15.13 -2.81 -1.01
C VAL A 21 -15.51 -1.33 -1.07
N ARG A 22 -16.35 -0.90 -0.13
CA ARG A 22 -16.79 0.50 -0.06
C ARG A 22 -15.82 1.32 0.78
N TYR A 23 -15.52 2.51 0.28
CA TYR A 23 -14.79 3.55 0.98
C TYR A 23 -15.68 4.20 2.04
N GLY A 24 -15.10 4.57 3.19
CA GLY A 24 -15.72 5.43 4.21
C GLY A 24 -15.77 4.86 5.63
N ASP A 25 -15.99 5.75 6.60
CA ASP A 25 -15.86 5.45 8.04
C ASP A 25 -17.12 4.79 8.66
N TRP A 26 -18.21 4.71 7.91
CA TRP A 26 -19.56 4.40 8.42
C TRP A 26 -19.89 2.93 8.61
N ARG A 27 -19.01 2.00 8.23
CA ARG A 27 -19.20 0.56 8.49
C ARG A 27 -18.13 0.03 9.44
N ARG A 28 -18.41 0.09 10.75
CA ARG A 28 -17.58 -0.55 11.78
C ARG A 28 -17.64 -2.08 11.74
N ASP A 29 -18.72 -2.64 11.18
CA ASP A 29 -18.96 -4.09 11.13
C ASP A 29 -18.35 -4.77 9.90
N ALA A 30 -17.70 -4.00 9.00
CA ALA A 30 -17.05 -4.57 7.83
C ALA A 30 -15.73 -5.25 8.25
N VAL A 31 -15.69 -6.58 8.13
CA VAL A 31 -14.50 -7.39 8.41
C VAL A 31 -13.29 -6.99 7.54
N ARG A 32 -13.55 -6.44 6.34
CA ARG A 32 -12.56 -5.81 5.44
C ARG A 32 -13.18 -4.56 4.80
N GLY A 33 -12.42 -3.48 4.67
CA GLY A 33 -12.91 -2.19 4.17
C GLY A 33 -13.16 -1.14 5.25
N GLY A 34 -13.65 0.03 4.84
CA GLY A 34 -13.81 1.18 5.74
C GLY A 34 -12.48 1.56 6.42
N ALA A 35 -12.42 1.43 7.75
CA ALA A 35 -11.19 1.69 8.50
C ALA A 35 -10.08 0.65 8.26
N LEU A 36 -10.45 -0.57 7.86
CA LEU A 36 -9.52 -1.64 7.48
C LEU A 36 -9.27 -1.61 5.97
N HIS A 37 -8.80 -0.45 5.49
CA HIS A 37 -8.49 -0.21 4.08
C HIS A 37 -7.19 0.59 3.94
N LEU A 38 -6.45 0.38 2.84
CA LEU A 38 -5.18 1.05 2.57
C LEU A 38 -5.26 2.58 2.65
N SER A 39 -6.35 3.18 2.15
CA SER A 39 -6.59 4.63 2.21
C SER A 39 -6.75 5.18 3.64
N ALA A 40 -7.07 4.34 4.62
CA ALA A 40 -7.21 4.76 6.00
C ALA A 40 -5.86 4.89 6.74
N VAL A 41 -4.78 4.32 6.18
CA VAL A 41 -3.48 4.20 6.86
C VAL A 41 -2.85 5.56 7.14
N LEU A 42 -2.72 6.44 6.15
CA LEU A 42 -2.11 7.76 6.37
C LEU A 42 -2.98 8.68 7.25
N PRO A 43 -4.31 8.75 7.08
CA PRO A 43 -5.18 9.44 8.05
C PRO A 43 -5.00 8.91 9.48
N ALA A 44 -5.01 7.58 9.71
CA ALA A 44 -4.78 7.00 11.03
C ALA A 44 -3.40 7.38 11.61
N VAL A 45 -2.35 7.32 10.80
CA VAL A 45 -0.99 7.71 11.19
C VAL A 45 -0.90 9.20 11.49
N SER A 46 -1.61 10.05 10.75
CA SER A 46 -1.66 11.49 11.02
C SER A 46 -2.25 11.80 12.41
N ALA A 47 -3.28 11.05 12.83
CA ALA A 47 -3.83 11.13 14.18
C ALA A 47 -2.87 10.57 15.25
N ALA A 48 -2.10 9.54 14.91
CA ALA A 48 -1.09 8.95 15.80
C ALA A 48 0.00 9.95 16.19
N ILE A 49 0.43 10.81 15.25
CA ILE A 49 1.42 11.88 15.47
C ILE A 49 0.83 13.20 15.96
N GLY A 50 -0.46 13.23 16.32
CA GLY A 50 -1.11 14.43 16.88
C GLY A 50 -1.55 15.48 15.86
N HIS A 51 -1.48 15.19 14.56
CA HIS A 51 -1.89 16.09 13.48
C HIS A 51 -2.93 15.40 12.58
N PRO A 52 -4.15 15.14 13.07
CA PRO A 52 -5.16 14.39 12.33
C PRO A 52 -5.54 15.09 11.02
N VAL A 53 -5.42 14.37 9.91
CA VAL A 53 -5.79 14.81 8.56
C VAL A 53 -7.05 14.07 8.13
N ALA A 54 -8.18 14.80 8.14
CA ALA A 54 -9.41 14.34 7.52
C ALA A 54 -9.32 14.46 5.99
N THR A 55 -9.96 13.54 5.28
CA THR A 55 -10.03 13.49 3.82
C THR A 55 -11.49 13.50 3.36
N ARG A 56 -11.71 13.44 2.04
CA ARG A 56 -13.06 13.34 1.46
C ARG A 56 -13.79 12.04 1.80
N ILE A 57 -13.04 11.00 2.17
CA ILE A 57 -13.57 9.67 2.50
C ILE A 57 -13.51 9.40 3.99
N HIS A 58 -12.44 9.87 4.64
CA HIS A 58 -12.11 9.57 6.02
C HIS A 58 -12.18 10.84 6.86
N HIS A 59 -13.30 11.04 7.56
CA HIS A 59 -13.59 12.25 8.33
C HIS A 59 -13.14 12.14 9.79
N ASP A 60 -12.97 10.93 10.32
CA ASP A 60 -12.52 10.70 11.70
C ASP A 60 -11.19 9.92 11.76
N PRO A 61 -10.04 10.60 11.59
CA PRO A 61 -8.71 9.99 11.68
C PRO A 61 -8.42 9.28 13.00
N GLU A 62 -9.02 9.74 14.11
CA GLU A 62 -8.80 9.14 15.43
C GLU A 62 -9.54 7.81 15.55
N ALA A 63 -10.76 7.70 15.02
CA ALA A 63 -11.45 6.42 14.91
C ALA A 63 -10.69 5.43 14.02
N LEU A 64 -10.11 5.89 12.90
CA LEU A 64 -9.27 5.05 12.05
C LEU A 64 -8.03 4.54 12.79
N ARG A 65 -7.37 5.43 13.55
CA ARG A 65 -6.22 5.07 14.38
C ARG A 65 -6.56 3.95 15.36
N VAL A 66 -7.67 4.08 16.07
CA VAL A 66 -8.15 3.06 17.02
C VAL A 66 -8.49 1.76 16.30
N ALA A 67 -9.25 1.82 15.20
CA ALA A 67 -9.67 0.64 14.44
C ALA A 67 -8.48 -0.13 13.83
N LEU A 68 -7.44 0.59 13.40
CA LEU A 68 -6.22 -0.03 12.87
C LEU A 68 -5.25 -0.49 13.97
N GLY A 69 -5.51 -0.19 15.25
CA GLY A 69 -4.62 -0.53 16.36
C GLY A 69 -3.32 0.27 16.34
N VAL A 70 -3.33 1.47 15.76
CA VAL A 70 -2.15 2.33 15.62
C VAL A 70 -1.97 3.13 16.92
N PRO A 71 -0.93 2.90 17.73
CA PRO A 71 -0.73 3.67 18.95
C PRO A 71 -0.28 5.10 18.67
N LYS A 72 -0.39 6.00 19.66
CA LYS A 72 0.17 7.36 19.57
C LYS A 72 1.71 7.28 19.58
N ALA A 73 2.36 8.13 18.81
CA ALA A 73 3.82 8.25 18.76
C ALA A 73 4.22 9.59 18.15
N ASP A 74 5.36 10.16 18.57
CA ASP A 74 5.86 11.43 18.01
C ASP A 74 6.47 11.25 16.60
N SER A 75 7.03 10.08 16.34
CA SER A 75 7.64 9.70 15.05
C SER A 75 7.04 8.40 14.54
N VAL A 76 6.62 8.40 13.27
CA VAL A 76 6.12 7.20 12.59
C VAL A 76 6.91 6.95 11.31
N ILE A 77 7.32 5.70 11.08
CA ILE A 77 7.81 5.20 9.79
C ILE A 77 6.74 4.28 9.20
N VAL A 78 6.15 4.68 8.07
CA VAL A 78 5.28 3.80 7.26
C VAL A 78 6.14 3.12 6.20
N ALA A 79 6.44 1.83 6.39
CA ALA A 79 7.15 0.99 5.43
C ALA A 79 6.14 0.28 4.51
N LEU A 80 6.04 0.73 3.26
CA LEU A 80 5.19 0.09 2.24
C LEU A 80 6.02 -0.90 1.43
N VAL A 81 5.62 -2.17 1.47
CA VAL A 81 6.20 -3.26 0.70
C VAL A 81 5.29 -3.58 -0.48
N ASP A 82 5.74 -3.22 -1.67
CA ASP A 82 5.00 -3.40 -2.92
C ASP A 82 4.73 -4.88 -3.20
N GLY A 83 3.46 -5.21 -3.47
CA GLY A 83 3.01 -6.55 -3.84
C GLY A 83 3.10 -7.63 -2.75
N LEU A 84 3.37 -7.27 -1.49
CA LEU A 84 3.41 -8.21 -0.37
C LEU A 84 2.03 -8.35 0.31
N GLY A 85 1.14 -9.12 -0.31
CA GLY A 85 -0.20 -9.36 0.23
C GLY A 85 -0.21 -10.17 1.52
N TYR A 86 -1.30 -10.05 2.27
CA TYR A 86 -1.45 -10.75 3.56
C TYR A 86 -1.35 -12.27 3.43
N TRP A 87 -2.00 -12.83 2.40
CA TRP A 87 -1.94 -14.27 2.15
C TRP A 87 -0.57 -14.72 1.65
N ASN A 88 0.10 -13.92 0.81
CA ASN A 88 1.47 -14.23 0.40
C ASN A 88 2.39 -14.38 1.63
N LEU A 89 2.27 -13.45 2.58
CA LEU A 89 2.99 -13.49 3.86
C LEU A 89 2.58 -14.67 4.73
N ARG A 90 1.28 -14.93 4.92
CA ARG A 90 0.80 -16.07 5.73
C ARG A 90 1.25 -17.41 5.16
N MET A 91 1.18 -17.59 3.85
CA MET A 91 1.57 -18.83 3.16
C MET A 91 3.09 -19.04 3.11
N ARG A 92 3.88 -17.99 3.32
CA ARG A 92 5.36 -18.06 3.35
C ARG A 92 5.95 -17.67 4.70
N VAL A 93 5.15 -17.67 5.78
CA VAL A 93 5.54 -17.15 7.10
C VAL A 93 6.78 -17.83 7.70
N GLY A 94 7.09 -19.06 7.28
CA GLY A 94 8.32 -19.77 7.65
C GLY A 94 9.61 -19.05 7.22
N HIS A 95 9.55 -18.24 6.16
CA HIS A 95 10.69 -17.50 5.58
C HIS A 95 10.83 -16.07 6.11
N SER A 96 9.98 -15.66 7.06
CA SER A 96 9.95 -14.28 7.55
C SER A 96 9.95 -14.24 9.07
N PRO A 97 11.08 -14.57 9.74
CA PRO A 97 11.13 -14.65 11.20
C PRO A 97 10.71 -13.35 11.91
N TYR A 98 11.04 -12.17 11.36
CA TYR A 98 10.65 -10.90 11.96
C TYR A 98 9.15 -10.64 11.82
N LEU A 99 8.60 -10.73 10.59
CA LEU A 99 7.17 -10.57 10.35
C LEU A 99 6.33 -11.65 11.06
N ARG A 100 6.86 -12.87 11.21
CA ARG A 100 6.24 -13.96 11.98
C ARG A 100 6.18 -13.64 13.47
N ALA A 101 7.19 -12.98 14.02
CA ALA A 101 7.16 -12.55 15.42
C ALA A 101 6.06 -11.51 15.66
N LEU A 102 5.90 -10.55 14.73
CA LEU A 102 4.84 -9.54 14.79
C LEU A 102 3.42 -10.14 14.68
N LEU A 103 3.27 -11.24 13.93
CA LEU A 103 2.01 -11.98 13.79
C LEU A 103 1.53 -12.68 15.06
N ARG A 104 2.35 -12.73 16.12
CA ARG A 104 1.91 -13.29 17.41
C ARG A 104 0.94 -12.37 18.15
N ASP A 105 0.92 -11.10 17.78
CA ASP A 105 -0.10 -10.15 18.23
C ASP A 105 -1.32 -10.28 17.31
N GLU A 106 -2.47 -10.63 17.88
CA GLU A 106 -3.73 -10.83 17.15
C GLU A 106 -4.17 -9.58 16.38
N SER A 107 -3.81 -8.39 16.85
CA SER A 107 -4.12 -7.13 16.15
C SER A 107 -3.39 -6.99 14.81
N ASN A 108 -2.25 -7.69 14.67
CA ASN A 108 -1.45 -7.77 13.44
C ASN A 108 -1.83 -8.97 12.57
N ASP A 109 -2.47 -9.99 13.14
CA ASP A 109 -2.87 -11.20 12.40
C ASP A 109 -4.22 -11.06 11.71
N ARG A 110 -4.38 -9.98 10.94
CA ARG A 110 -5.58 -9.73 10.14
C ARG A 110 -5.27 -8.98 8.84
N PRO A 111 -5.99 -9.26 7.74
CA PRO A 111 -5.85 -8.50 6.49
C PRO A 111 -6.52 -7.12 6.59
N ILE A 112 -6.07 -6.20 5.73
CA ILE A 112 -6.84 -5.00 5.35
C ILE A 112 -7.16 -5.05 3.85
N ALA A 113 -8.17 -4.31 3.43
CA ALA A 113 -8.53 -4.20 2.01
C ALA A 113 -7.62 -3.21 1.27
N THR A 114 -7.45 -3.45 -0.03
CA THR A 114 -6.95 -2.45 -0.99
C THR A 114 -8.07 -1.98 -1.92
N CYS A 115 -7.74 -1.06 -2.83
CA CYS A 115 -8.67 -0.49 -3.79
C CYS A 115 -8.98 -1.42 -4.97
N ALA A 116 -10.05 -1.09 -5.69
CA ALA A 116 -10.38 -1.67 -6.97
C ALA A 116 -10.10 -0.65 -8.10
N PRO A 117 -9.18 -0.94 -9.05
CA PRO A 117 -8.33 -2.12 -9.14
C PRO A 117 -7.13 -2.11 -8.21
N SER A 118 -6.69 -3.31 -7.79
CA SER A 118 -5.55 -3.55 -6.91
C SER A 118 -4.22 -3.44 -7.66
N THR A 119 -3.99 -2.28 -8.27
CA THR A 119 -2.76 -1.96 -9.00
C THR A 119 -1.99 -0.88 -8.26
N THR A 120 -0.66 -0.88 -8.36
CA THR A 120 0.19 0.13 -7.72
C THR A 120 -0.29 1.57 -7.98
N VAL A 121 -0.69 1.91 -9.21
CA VAL A 121 -1.18 3.26 -9.55
C VAL A 121 -2.37 3.67 -8.69
N ALA A 122 -3.41 2.83 -8.67
CA ALA A 122 -4.66 3.11 -7.96
C ALA A 122 -4.45 3.06 -6.43
N ALA A 123 -3.69 2.06 -5.97
CA ALA A 123 -3.42 1.84 -4.55
C ALA A 123 -2.55 2.95 -3.96
N MET A 124 -1.49 3.36 -4.64
CA MET A 124 -0.61 4.45 -4.18
C MET A 124 -1.34 5.79 -4.16
N ALA A 125 -2.19 6.08 -5.16
CA ALA A 125 -3.00 7.30 -5.15
C ALA A 125 -4.02 7.30 -4.01
N ALA A 126 -4.71 6.17 -3.78
CA ALA A 126 -5.64 6.02 -2.66
C ALA A 126 -4.94 6.12 -1.30
N PHE A 127 -3.78 5.48 -1.14
CA PHE A 127 -2.93 5.56 0.04
C PHE A 127 -2.50 7.00 0.34
N GLY A 128 -1.88 7.66 -0.64
CA GLY A 128 -1.25 8.96 -0.44
C GLY A 128 -2.22 10.12 -0.21
N THR A 129 -3.45 10.00 -0.71
CA THR A 129 -4.53 10.99 -0.52
C THR A 129 -5.50 10.61 0.59
N GLY A 130 -5.46 9.37 1.06
CA GLY A 130 -6.48 8.80 1.91
C GLY A 130 -7.88 8.86 1.29
N THR A 131 -7.99 8.66 -0.03
CA THR A 131 -9.27 8.67 -0.76
C THR A 131 -9.44 7.39 -1.59
N CYS A 132 -10.07 7.49 -2.78
CA CYS A 132 -10.37 6.35 -3.64
C CYS A 132 -9.98 6.62 -5.11
N PRO A 133 -9.74 5.57 -5.93
CA PRO A 133 -9.37 5.71 -7.33
C PRO A 133 -10.29 6.62 -8.15
N GLY A 134 -11.59 6.60 -7.85
CA GLY A 134 -12.58 7.45 -8.54
C GLY A 134 -12.43 8.94 -8.23
N LEU A 135 -11.98 9.31 -7.04
CA LEU A 135 -11.69 10.71 -6.67
C LEU A 135 -10.31 11.15 -7.16
N THR A 136 -9.32 10.25 -7.11
CA THR A 136 -7.96 10.56 -7.56
C THR A 136 -7.81 10.63 -9.08
N GLY A 137 -8.77 10.06 -9.83
CA GLY A 137 -8.66 9.93 -11.30
C GLY A 137 -7.59 8.93 -11.75
N MET A 138 -6.97 8.21 -10.80
CA MET A 138 -5.90 7.24 -11.02
C MET A 138 -6.49 5.84 -10.93
N ALA A 139 -7.13 5.38 -12.01
CA ALA A 139 -8.04 4.23 -11.96
C ALA A 139 -7.42 2.89 -12.38
N GLY A 140 -6.15 2.85 -12.76
CA GLY A 140 -5.47 1.62 -13.17
C GLY A 140 -4.11 1.85 -13.79
N TYR A 141 -3.41 0.78 -14.17
CA TYR A 141 -2.13 0.86 -14.86
C TYR A 141 -2.22 1.65 -16.18
N THR A 142 -3.27 1.36 -16.96
CA THR A 142 -3.63 2.09 -18.18
C THR A 142 -5.06 2.60 -18.10
N GLN A 143 -5.30 3.78 -18.68
CA GLN A 143 -6.65 4.34 -18.81
C GLN A 143 -6.72 5.28 -20.02
N ARG A 144 -7.94 5.57 -20.48
CA ARG A 144 -8.13 6.53 -21.58
C ARG A 144 -7.79 7.95 -21.12
N ASN A 145 -6.89 8.62 -21.84
CA ASN A 145 -6.66 10.04 -21.68
C ASN A 145 -7.89 10.80 -22.20
N THR A 146 -8.54 11.57 -21.34
CA THR A 146 -9.78 12.28 -21.70
C THR A 146 -9.55 13.49 -22.62
N GLN A 147 -8.31 13.96 -22.75
CA GLN A 147 -7.93 15.08 -23.62
C GLN A 147 -7.61 14.62 -25.04
N THR A 148 -6.86 13.51 -25.19
CA THR A 148 -6.44 12.99 -26.51
C THR A 148 -7.35 11.88 -27.02
N GLY A 149 -8.08 11.20 -26.12
CA GLY A 149 -8.93 10.05 -26.42
C GLY A 149 -8.18 8.73 -26.58
N GLU A 150 -6.85 8.75 -26.48
CA GLU A 150 -5.95 7.60 -26.62
C GLU A 150 -5.69 6.89 -25.28
N LEU A 151 -4.98 5.76 -25.31
CA LEU A 151 -4.56 5.06 -24.10
C LEU A 151 -3.37 5.78 -23.46
N SER A 152 -3.43 5.93 -22.14
CA SER A 152 -2.35 6.44 -21.30
C SER A 152 -1.86 5.36 -20.34
N GLN A 153 -0.59 5.44 -19.94
CA GLN A 153 0.01 4.56 -18.93
C GLN A 153 0.45 5.41 -17.73
N LEU A 154 -0.01 5.06 -16.53
CA LEU A 154 0.06 5.95 -15.36
C LEU A 154 1.24 5.71 -14.40
N ILE A 155 2.10 4.72 -14.65
CA ILE A 155 3.37 4.58 -13.92
C ILE A 155 4.40 5.59 -14.44
N GLN A 156 4.54 5.69 -15.75
CA GLN A 156 5.47 6.59 -16.44
C GLN A 156 4.79 7.87 -16.93
N PHE A 157 3.46 7.94 -16.85
CA PHE A 157 2.66 9.04 -17.39
C PHE A 157 2.86 9.21 -18.91
N ASP A 158 3.01 8.10 -19.61
CA ASP A 158 3.06 8.10 -21.08
C ASP A 158 1.65 8.38 -21.62
N ASN A 159 1.57 9.37 -22.51
CA ASN A 159 0.33 9.92 -23.05
C ASN A 159 -0.74 10.25 -21.98
N ALA A 160 -0.32 10.57 -20.75
CA ALA A 160 -1.22 10.87 -19.64
C ALA A 160 -1.41 12.39 -19.47
N ILE A 161 -2.54 12.77 -18.87
CA ILE A 161 -2.72 14.12 -18.33
C ILE A 161 -1.62 14.37 -17.29
N ALA A 162 -1.11 15.60 -17.21
CA ALA A 162 -0.05 15.96 -16.27
C ALA A 162 -0.41 15.55 -14.83
N PRO A 163 0.55 15.08 -14.01
CA PRO A 163 0.27 14.49 -12.70
C PRO A 163 -0.64 15.30 -11.78
N LEU A 164 -0.43 16.61 -11.68
CA LEU A 164 -1.21 17.51 -10.82
C LEU A 164 -2.59 17.84 -11.41
N ASP A 165 -2.75 17.74 -12.73
CA ASP A 165 -4.02 17.98 -13.40
C ASP A 165 -4.92 16.75 -13.37
N LEU A 166 -4.32 15.55 -13.40
CA LEU A 166 -5.01 14.28 -13.32
C LEU A 166 -5.47 14.00 -11.88
N GLN A 167 -4.54 14.09 -10.93
CA GLN A 167 -4.79 13.82 -9.51
C GLN A 167 -4.85 15.16 -8.75
N ARG A 168 -6.06 15.55 -8.34
CA ARG A 168 -6.32 16.88 -7.75
C ARG A 168 -6.62 16.87 -6.25
N GLU A 169 -6.87 15.69 -5.68
CA GLU A 169 -7.06 15.58 -4.22
C GLU A 169 -5.75 15.91 -3.50
N PRO A 170 -5.78 16.70 -2.40
CA PRO A 170 -4.59 16.93 -1.59
C PRO A 170 -4.02 15.61 -1.08
N THR A 171 -2.69 15.47 -1.12
CA THR A 171 -2.04 14.34 -0.46
C THR A 171 -1.98 14.60 1.06
N VAL A 172 -2.05 13.54 1.87
CA VAL A 172 -1.88 13.65 3.33
C VAL A 172 -0.51 14.24 3.66
N PHE A 173 0.50 13.95 2.84
CA PHE A 173 1.84 14.50 2.94
C PHE A 173 1.86 16.04 2.78
N GLU A 174 1.17 16.59 1.78
CA GLU A 174 1.01 18.05 1.61
C GLU A 174 0.29 18.68 2.80
N THR A 175 -0.81 18.07 3.26
CA THR A 175 -1.57 18.61 4.39
C THR A 175 -0.75 18.64 5.68
N LEU A 176 0.01 17.57 5.97
CA LEU A 176 0.92 17.52 7.11
C LEU A 176 2.01 18.59 7.00
N ARG A 177 2.64 18.73 5.82
CA ARG A 177 3.67 19.76 5.59
C ARG A 177 3.12 21.17 5.77
N ALA A 178 1.91 21.45 5.27
CA ALA A 178 1.25 22.74 5.44
C ALA A 178 0.97 23.06 6.92
N ALA A 179 0.77 22.03 7.75
CA ALA A 179 0.64 22.15 9.21
C ALA A 179 1.98 22.24 9.96
N GLY A 180 3.10 22.34 9.25
CA GLY A 180 4.45 22.42 9.86
C GLY A 180 5.01 21.07 10.32
N VAL A 181 4.35 19.95 9.97
CA VAL A 181 4.84 18.61 10.31
C VAL A 181 5.96 18.22 9.35
N ARG A 182 7.03 17.63 9.89
CA ARG A 182 8.13 17.09 9.09
C ARG A 182 7.68 15.82 8.38
N VAL A 183 7.85 15.80 7.07
CA VAL A 183 7.41 14.70 6.20
C VAL A 183 8.56 14.30 5.27
N THR A 184 8.93 13.02 5.27
CA THR A 184 10.05 12.51 4.47
C THR A 184 9.69 11.23 3.75
N SER A 185 10.04 11.14 2.47
CA SER A 185 9.91 9.94 1.64
C SER A 185 11.29 9.34 1.38
N CYS A 186 11.44 8.03 1.56
CA CYS A 186 12.69 7.29 1.39
C CYS A 186 12.48 6.17 0.37
N GLY A 187 13.29 6.19 -0.70
CA GLY A 187 13.10 5.30 -1.83
C GLY A 187 14.29 5.28 -2.78
N LEU A 188 14.11 4.68 -3.95
CA LEU A 188 15.12 4.78 -5.01
C LEU A 188 15.20 6.22 -5.54
N PRO A 189 16.40 6.75 -5.87
CA PRO A 189 16.55 8.11 -6.39
C PRO A 189 15.66 8.41 -7.60
N LYS A 190 15.51 7.44 -8.51
CA LYS A 190 14.68 7.59 -9.72
C LYS A 190 13.20 7.88 -9.47
N PHE A 191 12.69 7.62 -8.26
CA PHE A 191 11.29 7.90 -7.92
C PHE A 191 11.05 9.30 -7.35
N ALA A 192 12.12 10.03 -6.97
CA ALA A 192 12.00 11.35 -6.34
C ALA A 192 11.13 12.32 -7.17
N ASP A 193 11.42 12.41 -8.46
CA ASP A 193 10.73 13.28 -9.40
C ASP A 193 9.80 12.54 -10.35
N SER A 194 9.53 11.26 -10.08
CA SER A 194 8.66 10.46 -10.94
C SER A 194 7.24 11.02 -10.96
N PRO A 195 6.53 10.90 -12.09
CA PRO A 195 5.21 11.49 -12.23
C PRO A 195 4.18 10.81 -11.30
N LEU A 196 4.31 9.50 -11.03
CA LEU A 196 3.49 8.83 -10.03
C LEU A 196 3.72 9.38 -8.61
N THR A 197 4.97 9.62 -8.20
CA THR A 197 5.25 10.28 -6.91
C THR A 197 4.63 11.67 -6.85
N LYS A 198 4.72 12.45 -7.93
CA LYS A 198 4.09 13.79 -8.02
C LYS A 198 2.56 13.74 -7.93
N ALA A 199 1.93 12.73 -8.54
CA ALA A 199 0.49 12.55 -8.47
C ALA A 199 0.03 12.04 -7.10
N ALA A 200 0.71 11.05 -6.53
CA ALA A 200 0.17 10.30 -5.38
C ALA A 200 0.80 10.66 -4.03
N LEU A 201 2.05 11.11 -3.99
CA LEU A 201 2.88 11.17 -2.77
C LEU A 201 3.64 12.51 -2.63
N ARG A 202 3.20 13.56 -3.34
CA ARG A 202 3.86 14.88 -3.30
C ARG A 202 3.77 15.52 -1.92
N GLY A 203 4.62 16.50 -1.64
CA GLY A 203 4.67 17.22 -0.36
C GLY A 203 5.77 16.74 0.59
N ALA A 204 6.25 15.50 0.47
CA ALA A 204 7.38 15.01 1.27
C ALA A 204 8.74 15.51 0.75
N ASP A 205 9.70 15.76 1.65
CA ASP A 205 11.10 15.84 1.25
C ASP A 205 11.62 14.45 0.88
N TYR A 206 12.41 14.32 -0.18
CA TYR A 206 12.83 13.01 -0.69
C TYR A 206 14.28 12.67 -0.33
N LYS A 207 14.51 11.46 0.19
CA LYS A 207 15.84 10.89 0.48
C LYS A 207 16.05 9.60 -0.32
N GLY A 208 16.88 9.70 -1.36
CA GLY A 208 17.17 8.58 -2.26
C GLY A 208 18.44 7.82 -1.90
N ASP A 209 18.40 6.48 -1.90
CA ASP A 209 19.60 5.63 -1.94
C ASP A 209 19.35 4.39 -2.81
N MET A 210 20.35 4.03 -3.61
CA MET A 210 20.29 2.85 -4.49
C MET A 210 20.29 1.54 -3.70
N ARG A 211 20.94 1.51 -2.53
CA ARG A 211 21.10 0.33 -1.68
C ARG A 211 19.93 0.21 -0.71
N PRO A 212 19.38 -1.00 -0.50
CA PRO A 212 18.29 -1.22 0.46
C PRO A 212 18.60 -0.70 1.87
N LEU A 213 19.76 -1.04 2.44
CA LEU A 213 20.16 -0.57 3.77
C LEU A 213 20.37 0.96 3.83
N GLY A 214 20.76 1.59 2.72
CA GLY A 214 20.87 3.04 2.65
C GLY A 214 19.50 3.73 2.81
N ARG A 215 18.45 3.16 2.20
CA ARG A 215 17.07 3.65 2.37
C ARG A 215 16.55 3.45 3.79
N VAL A 216 16.83 2.30 4.40
CA VAL A 216 16.51 2.03 5.82
C VAL A 216 17.18 3.05 6.73
N ARG A 217 18.49 3.30 6.55
CA ARG A 217 19.22 4.30 7.34
C ARG A 217 18.66 5.71 7.16
N ALA A 218 18.31 6.09 5.93
CA ALA A 218 17.68 7.38 5.65
C ALA A 218 16.32 7.53 6.38
N ALA A 219 15.51 6.46 6.41
CA ALA A 219 14.25 6.47 7.13
C ALA A 219 14.46 6.61 8.65
N CYS A 220 15.41 5.86 9.22
CA CYS A 220 15.77 5.98 10.63
C CYS A 220 16.31 7.37 10.99
N GLU A 221 17.15 7.95 10.13
CA GLU A 221 17.69 9.31 10.33
C GLU A 221 16.57 10.35 10.34
N ALA A 222 15.66 10.29 9.36
CA ALA A 222 14.53 11.21 9.27
C ALA A 222 13.60 11.10 10.50
N SER A 223 13.43 9.89 11.05
CA SER A 223 12.59 9.65 12.23
C SER A 223 13.16 10.15 13.57
N LYS A 224 14.40 10.66 13.60
CA LYS A 224 14.95 11.33 14.79
C LYS A 224 14.24 12.65 15.12
N THR A 225 13.60 13.26 14.12
CA THR A 225 12.73 14.43 14.29
C THR A 225 11.29 13.97 14.26
N PRO A 226 10.38 14.42 15.15
CA PRO A 226 8.95 14.07 15.11
C PRO A 226 8.27 14.27 13.74
N GLY A 227 7.25 13.47 13.43
CA GLY A 227 6.49 13.52 12.17
C GLY A 227 6.40 12.20 11.38
N LEU A 228 6.17 12.28 10.07
CA LEU A 228 5.91 11.13 9.18
C LEU A 228 7.06 10.81 8.23
N THR A 229 7.59 9.59 8.32
CA THR A 229 8.54 9.03 7.35
C THR A 229 7.87 7.92 6.54
N TYR A 230 7.95 7.97 5.22
CA TYR A 230 7.50 6.92 4.31
C TYR A 230 8.69 6.19 3.71
N LEU A 231 8.75 4.86 3.82
CA LEU A 231 9.79 4.02 3.24
C LEU A 231 9.15 3.06 2.23
N TYR A 232 9.62 3.10 0.99
CA TYR A 232 9.11 2.23 -0.07
C TYR A 232 10.10 1.09 -0.40
N ILE A 233 9.59 -0.14 -0.37
CA ILE A 233 10.32 -1.38 -0.68
C ILE A 233 9.62 -2.07 -1.84
N ARG A 234 10.29 -2.17 -3.00
CA ARG A 234 9.68 -2.58 -4.26
C ARG A 234 9.98 -4.01 -4.70
N ASP A 235 10.84 -4.69 -3.97
CA ASP A 235 11.58 -5.83 -4.50
C ASP A 235 10.69 -7.08 -4.68
N ALA A 236 9.72 -7.29 -3.79
CA ALA A 236 8.80 -8.43 -3.81
C ALA A 236 7.90 -8.42 -5.05
N ASP A 237 7.22 -7.31 -5.33
CA ASP A 237 6.41 -7.13 -6.54
C ASP A 237 7.21 -7.37 -7.82
N LYS A 238 8.36 -6.71 -7.96
CA LYS A 238 9.22 -6.81 -9.15
C LYS A 238 9.59 -8.26 -9.47
N VAL A 239 9.99 -9.03 -8.46
CA VAL A 239 10.38 -10.43 -8.65
C VAL A 239 9.16 -11.34 -8.79
N GLY A 240 8.06 -11.03 -8.12
CA GLY A 240 6.79 -11.74 -8.25
C GLY A 240 6.25 -11.68 -9.67
N HIS A 241 6.30 -10.52 -10.32
CA HIS A 241 5.92 -10.39 -11.73
C HIS A 241 6.85 -11.13 -12.70
N ALA A 242 8.14 -11.24 -12.39
CA ALA A 242 9.10 -11.88 -13.28
C ALA A 242 9.11 -13.41 -13.16
N TYR A 243 8.87 -13.95 -11.97
CA TYR A 243 9.05 -15.39 -11.68
C TYR A 243 7.84 -16.07 -11.01
N GLY A 244 6.81 -15.31 -10.63
CA GLY A 244 5.71 -15.79 -9.81
C GLY A 244 6.04 -15.75 -8.32
N TRP A 245 5.04 -15.44 -7.50
CA TRP A 245 5.20 -15.31 -6.04
C TRP A 245 5.50 -16.65 -5.34
N GLU A 246 5.18 -17.77 -5.98
CA GLU A 246 5.45 -19.10 -5.43
C GLU A 246 6.88 -19.58 -5.66
N SER A 247 7.66 -18.86 -6.47
CA SER A 247 9.02 -19.24 -6.87
C SER A 247 10.06 -19.14 -5.75
N GLU A 248 11.18 -19.86 -5.92
CA GLU A 248 12.35 -19.73 -5.05
C GLU A 248 12.97 -18.33 -5.13
N GLN A 249 12.94 -17.71 -6.32
CA GLN A 249 13.43 -16.35 -6.56
C GLN A 249 12.65 -15.33 -5.71
N TRP A 250 11.32 -15.44 -5.69
CA TRP A 250 10.48 -14.59 -4.85
C TRP A 250 10.74 -14.85 -3.37
N THR A 251 10.84 -16.11 -2.96
CA THR A 251 11.13 -16.51 -1.58
C THR A 251 12.44 -15.90 -1.07
N ALA A 252 13.51 -15.97 -1.87
CA ALA A 252 14.81 -15.37 -1.52
C ALA A 252 14.75 -13.83 -1.41
N VAL A 253 13.89 -13.16 -2.18
CA VAL A 253 13.67 -11.71 -2.03
C VAL A 253 12.82 -11.40 -0.80
N PHE A 254 11.82 -12.22 -0.52
CA PHE A 254 10.96 -12.07 0.65
C PHE A 254 11.76 -12.18 1.96
N GLU A 255 12.70 -13.13 2.06
CA GLU A 255 13.65 -13.23 3.18
C GLU A 255 14.49 -11.95 3.35
N ARG A 256 14.92 -11.34 2.23
CA ARG A 256 15.67 -10.06 2.26
C ARG A 256 14.79 -8.87 2.65
N VAL A 257 13.51 -8.90 2.32
CA VAL A 257 12.55 -7.88 2.77
C VAL A 257 12.32 -8.00 4.28
N ASP A 258 12.14 -9.22 4.80
CA ASP A 258 12.00 -9.47 6.24
C ASP A 258 13.24 -8.96 7.01
N GLU A 259 14.44 -9.27 6.54
CA GLU A 259 15.68 -8.79 7.15
C GLU A 259 15.83 -7.26 7.06
N GLN A 260 15.40 -6.62 5.97
CA GLN A 260 15.38 -5.15 5.89
C GLN A 260 14.44 -4.53 6.92
N LEU A 261 13.25 -5.11 7.13
CA LEU A 261 12.28 -4.65 8.12
C LEU A 261 12.80 -4.90 9.55
N ALA A 262 13.49 -6.03 9.78
CA ALA A 262 14.16 -6.30 11.04
C ALA A 262 15.29 -5.28 11.32
N GLN A 263 16.05 -4.90 10.29
CA GLN A 263 17.06 -3.84 10.37
C GLN A 263 16.44 -2.48 10.67
N LEU A 264 15.32 -2.14 10.02
CA LEU A 264 14.57 -0.92 10.30
C LEU A 264 14.19 -0.85 11.78
N HIS A 265 13.61 -1.92 12.33
CA HIS A 265 13.26 -2.00 13.75
C HIS A 265 14.47 -1.83 14.68
N ARG A 266 15.61 -2.46 14.37
CA ARG A 266 16.83 -2.35 15.19
C ARG A 266 17.42 -0.94 15.16
N LEU A 267 17.35 -0.26 14.02
CA LEU A 267 18.01 1.02 13.78
C LEU A 267 17.12 2.24 14.05
N ALA A 268 15.79 2.11 13.99
CA ALA A 268 14.87 3.22 14.23
C ALA A 268 15.06 3.77 15.66
N PRO A 269 15.00 5.08 15.89
CA PRO A 269 15.05 5.66 17.24
C PRO A 269 14.02 5.01 18.17
N ARG A 270 14.32 4.92 19.47
CA ARG A 270 13.35 4.44 20.47
C ARG A 270 12.10 5.32 20.46
N GLY A 271 10.94 4.71 20.74
CA GLY A 271 9.64 5.41 20.64
C GLY A 271 9.14 5.66 19.22
N THR A 272 9.90 5.28 18.18
CA THR A 272 9.40 5.34 16.79
C THR A 272 8.41 4.22 16.55
N LEU A 273 7.21 4.57 16.09
CA LEU A 273 6.23 3.62 15.60
C LEU A 273 6.56 3.22 14.16
N ILE A 274 6.62 1.91 13.89
CA ILE A 274 6.78 1.39 12.54
C ILE A 274 5.45 0.79 12.09
N VAL A 275 4.90 1.32 11.00
CA VAL A 275 3.73 0.76 10.33
C VAL A 275 4.16 0.05 9.04
N ILE A 276 3.98 -1.26 8.94
CA ILE A 276 4.33 -2.05 7.75
C ILE A 276 3.05 -2.31 6.97
N VAL A 277 3.01 -1.86 5.72
CA VAL A 277 1.83 -1.97 4.86
C VAL A 277 2.18 -2.51 3.48
N ALA A 278 1.22 -3.00 2.71
CA ALA A 278 1.37 -3.29 1.28
C ALA A 278 0.27 -2.58 0.48
N ASP A 279 0.56 -2.25 -0.77
CA ASP A 279 -0.41 -1.65 -1.68
C ASP A 279 -1.37 -2.70 -2.28
N HIS A 280 -0.87 -3.89 -2.59
CA HIS A 280 -1.65 -5.05 -3.03
C HIS A 280 -0.94 -6.39 -2.72
N GLY A 281 -1.60 -7.49 -3.06
CA GLY A 281 -1.01 -8.83 -3.08
C GLY A 281 -0.63 -9.30 -4.48
N MET A 282 -0.24 -10.57 -4.58
CA MET A 282 0.10 -11.22 -5.84
C MET A 282 -0.56 -12.60 -5.92
N VAL A 283 -1.02 -12.99 -7.11
CA VAL A 283 -1.53 -14.34 -7.38
C VAL A 283 -0.94 -14.96 -8.63
N GLY A 284 -1.00 -16.29 -8.69
CA GLY A 284 -0.65 -17.03 -9.90
C GLY A 284 -1.66 -16.76 -11.01
N SER A 285 -1.19 -16.77 -12.25
CA SER A 285 -2.05 -16.72 -13.44
C SER A 285 -1.96 -18.05 -14.16
N ASP A 286 -3.10 -18.70 -14.38
CA ASP A 286 -3.20 -19.93 -15.15
C ASP A 286 -3.32 -19.60 -16.66
N PRO A 287 -2.36 -20.02 -17.51
CA PRO A 287 -2.44 -19.81 -18.95
C PRO A 287 -3.69 -20.40 -19.60
N ASP A 288 -4.23 -21.49 -19.05
CA ASP A 288 -5.38 -22.19 -19.61
C ASP A 288 -6.72 -21.48 -19.28
N GLN A 289 -6.69 -20.55 -18.32
CA GLN A 289 -7.83 -19.70 -17.96
C GLN A 289 -7.78 -18.32 -18.63
N ARG A 290 -6.90 -18.13 -19.62
CA ARG A 290 -6.82 -16.88 -20.38
C ARG A 290 -8.05 -16.74 -21.28
N VAL A 291 -8.69 -15.59 -21.19
CA VAL A 291 -9.77 -15.20 -22.11
C VAL A 291 -9.17 -14.31 -23.18
N ASP A 292 -9.18 -14.76 -24.43
CA ASP A 292 -8.91 -13.89 -25.57
C ASP A 292 -10.12 -12.99 -25.83
N VAL A 293 -9.93 -11.68 -25.67
CA VAL A 293 -10.95 -10.66 -25.89
C VAL A 293 -11.40 -10.64 -27.35
N ALA A 294 -10.53 -10.94 -28.30
CA ALA A 294 -10.85 -10.95 -29.72
C ALA A 294 -11.75 -12.14 -30.12
N GLU A 295 -11.62 -13.26 -29.43
CA GLU A 295 -12.45 -14.45 -29.65
C GLU A 295 -13.84 -14.35 -29.00
N ASN A 296 -14.04 -13.38 -28.12
CA ASN A 296 -15.32 -13.14 -27.47
C ASN A 296 -16.08 -11.99 -28.14
N PRO A 297 -17.17 -12.25 -28.89
CA PRO A 297 -17.87 -11.23 -29.68
C PRO A 297 -18.50 -10.12 -28.84
N GLU A 298 -18.87 -10.40 -27.58
CA GLU A 298 -19.43 -9.38 -26.68
C GLU A 298 -18.34 -8.44 -26.15
N LEU A 299 -17.15 -8.99 -25.94
CA LEU A 299 -15.93 -8.26 -25.56
C LEU A 299 -15.38 -7.43 -26.73
N ALA A 300 -15.33 -8.02 -27.91
CA ALA A 300 -14.77 -7.43 -29.13
C ALA A 300 -15.57 -6.24 -29.65
N ARG A 301 -16.86 -6.13 -29.28
CA ARG A 301 -17.72 -4.98 -29.62
C ARG A 301 -17.35 -3.68 -28.87
N GLY A 302 -16.38 -3.71 -27.95
CA GLY A 302 -15.82 -2.50 -27.35
C GLY A 302 -16.84 -1.66 -26.58
N GLY A 303 -17.47 -2.24 -25.55
CA GLY A 303 -18.23 -1.45 -24.57
C GLY A 303 -17.30 -0.76 -23.56
N PRO A 304 -17.59 0.49 -23.13
CA PRO A 304 -16.73 1.21 -22.19
C PRO A 304 -16.75 0.54 -20.81
N GLY A 305 -15.58 0.06 -20.37
CA GLY A 305 -15.27 -0.15 -18.97
C GLY A 305 -16.02 -1.29 -18.29
N ARG A 306 -15.46 -2.50 -18.35
CA ARG A 306 -15.55 -3.52 -17.28
C ARG A 306 -14.71 -4.71 -17.71
N ARG A 307 -13.57 -4.92 -17.05
CA ARG A 307 -13.04 -6.23 -16.65
C ARG A 307 -11.67 -6.07 -16.01
N GLY A 308 -11.58 -6.48 -14.75
CA GLY A 308 -10.33 -6.71 -14.03
C GLY A 308 -10.66 -7.69 -12.92
N ALA A 309 -10.25 -8.95 -13.05
CA ALA A 309 -10.19 -9.88 -11.94
C ALA A 309 -9.13 -9.36 -10.96
N GLN A 310 -9.45 -9.34 -9.66
CA GLN A 310 -8.66 -8.71 -8.61
C GLN A 310 -8.44 -9.70 -7.49
N VAL A 311 -7.24 -9.67 -6.92
CA VAL A 311 -6.98 -10.22 -5.61
C VAL A 311 -6.58 -9.08 -4.71
N SER A 312 -7.38 -8.87 -3.67
CA SER A 312 -7.36 -7.67 -2.84
C SER A 312 -7.07 -8.06 -1.41
N ASP A 313 -5.79 -8.06 -1.02
CA ASP A 313 -5.41 -8.14 0.38
C ASP A 313 -4.12 -7.35 0.59
N ALA A 314 -4.25 -6.22 1.27
CA ALA A 314 -3.14 -5.43 1.76
C ALA A 314 -2.84 -5.83 3.21
N VAL A 315 -1.57 -5.77 3.60
CA VAL A 315 -1.16 -5.89 5.00
C VAL A 315 -1.13 -4.50 5.61
N CYS A 316 -1.52 -4.31 6.86
CA CYS A 316 -1.16 -3.13 7.67
C CYS A 316 -0.85 -3.63 9.07
N ARG A 317 0.33 -3.28 9.59
CA ARG A 317 0.87 -3.76 10.86
C ARG A 317 1.51 -2.62 11.61
N ALA A 318 1.34 -2.55 12.91
CA ALA A 318 1.97 -1.56 13.76
C ALA A 318 2.89 -2.25 14.77
N GLY A 319 4.13 -1.78 14.89
CA GLY A 319 5.07 -2.21 15.91
C GLY A 319 5.73 -0.99 16.55
N LEU A 320 5.54 -0.80 17.85
CA LEU A 320 6.29 0.17 18.64
C LEU A 320 7.60 -0.43 19.13
N ARG A 321 8.69 0.32 19.00
CA ARG A 321 9.93 -0.01 19.71
C ARG A 321 9.80 0.44 21.18
N PRO A 322 9.83 -0.47 22.17
CA PRO A 322 9.69 -0.13 23.59
C PRO A 322 10.86 0.75 24.10
N GLU A 323 10.61 1.45 25.22
CA GLU A 323 11.56 2.35 25.90
C GLU A 323 12.87 1.68 26.35
#